data_AF-A0A7V8NJB0-F1
#
_entry.id   AF-A0A7V8NJB0-F1
#
_cell.length_a   1.000
_cell.length_b   1.000
_cell.length_c   1.000
_cell.angle_alpha   90.00
_cell.angle_beta   90.00
_cell.angle_gamma   90.00
#
_symmetry.space_group_name_H-M   'P 1'
#
loop_
_entity.id
_entity.type
_entity.pdbx_description
1 polymer ?
#
loop_
_entity_poly.entity_id
_entity_poly.type
_entity_poly.pdbx_seq_one_letter_code
_entity_poly.pdbx_strand_id
1 'polypeptide(L)'
;MGGNARARALQWSTRQAELVAAADAGQLRYGPDGVLREHPRPGQAGRTVADGRLVPLLRAGFLTRDGQRVAVTADGREALRLWRR
;
A
#
# COMPACT_ATOMS: atom_id res chain seq x y z
N MET A 1 17.83 19.95 10.61
CA MET A 1 17.68 19.72 9.16
C MET A 1 17.29 18.26 8.94
N GLY A 2 16.09 17.92 8.45
CA GLY A 2 15.72 16.50 8.38
C GLY A 2 14.45 16.09 7.63
N GLY A 3 13.82 16.98 6.86
CA GLY A 3 12.59 16.65 6.12
C GLY A 3 12.83 16.01 4.75
N ASN A 4 13.82 16.51 3.99
CA ASN A 4 14.03 16.12 2.59
C ASN A 4 14.82 14.82 2.38
N ALA A 5 15.55 14.33 3.39
CA ALA A 5 16.37 13.11 3.27
C ALA A 5 15.53 11.82 3.30
N ARG A 6 14.40 11.79 4.03
CA ARG A 6 13.56 10.58 4.17
C ARG A 6 12.69 10.30 2.94
N ALA A 7 12.19 11.35 2.26
CA ALA A 7 11.39 11.20 1.05
C ALA A 7 12.21 10.63 -0.14
N ARG A 8 13.47 11.07 -0.30
CA ARG A 8 14.40 10.53 -1.32
C ARG A 8 14.99 9.17 -0.94
N ALA A 9 15.09 8.84 0.35
CA ALA A 9 15.63 7.56 0.82
C ALA A 9 14.74 6.34 0.49
N LEU A 10 13.46 6.56 0.16
CA LEU A 10 12.51 5.46 -0.07
C LEU A 10 12.46 4.97 -1.53
N GLN A 11 12.89 5.79 -2.50
CA GLN A 11 12.85 5.48 -3.95
C GLN A 11 11.53 4.83 -4.42
N TRP A 12 10.39 5.24 -3.84
CA TRP A 12 9.10 4.68 -4.24
C TRP A 12 8.77 5.05 -5.69
N SER A 13 8.42 4.03 -6.47
CA SER A 13 7.72 4.24 -7.74
C SER A 13 6.30 4.76 -7.50
N THR A 14 5.73 5.46 -8.47
CA THR A 14 4.33 5.93 -8.43
C THR A 14 3.36 4.80 -8.08
N ARG A 15 3.57 3.61 -8.65
CA ARG A 15 2.73 2.43 -8.39
C ARG A 15 2.81 1.93 -6.94
N GLN A 16 3.95 2.08 -6.27
CA GLN A 16 4.08 1.71 -4.85
C GLN A 16 3.32 2.72 -3.98
N ALA A 17 3.44 4.02 -4.26
CA ALA A 17 2.71 5.05 -3.54
C ALA A 17 1.19 4.91 -3.72
N GLU A 18 0.72 4.63 -4.94
CA GLU A 18 -0.68 4.32 -5.23
C GLU A 18 -1.19 3.11 -4.44
N LEU A 19 -0.39 2.03 -4.39
CA LEU A 19 -0.78 0.83 -3.67
C LEU A 19 -0.86 1.04 -2.15
N VAL A 20 0.09 1.80 -1.58
CA VAL A 20 0.02 2.19 -0.15
C VAL A 20 -1.17 3.10 0.11
N ALA A 21 -1.49 4.03 -0.79
CA ALA A 21 -2.68 4.87 -0.68
C ALA A 21 -3.98 4.05 -0.73
N ALA A 22 -4.07 3.05 -1.61
CA ALA A 22 -5.20 2.14 -1.66
C ALA A 22 -5.35 1.33 -0.36
N ALA A 23 -4.23 0.90 0.24
CA ALA A 23 -4.24 0.24 1.54
C ALA A 23 -4.74 1.16 2.67
N ASP A 24 -4.27 2.40 2.71
CA ASP A 24 -4.68 3.43 3.68
C ASP A 24 -6.19 3.74 3.56
N ALA A 25 -6.72 3.76 2.33
CA ALA A 25 -8.15 3.92 2.06
C ALA A 25 -8.99 2.65 2.35
N GLY A 26 -8.38 1.55 2.78
CA GLY A 26 -9.07 0.27 3.05
C GLY A 26 -9.59 -0.43 1.80
N GLN A 27 -9.03 -0.12 0.63
CA GLN A 27 -9.48 -0.62 -0.67
C GLN A 27 -8.82 -1.96 -1.04
N LEU A 28 -7.78 -2.38 -0.33
CA LEU A 28 -7.06 -3.63 -0.59
C LEU A 28 -7.58 -4.78 0.27
N ARG A 29 -8.09 -5.82 -0.38
CA ARG A 29 -8.59 -7.03 0.28
C ARG A 29 -8.28 -8.29 -0.53
N TYR A 30 -7.90 -9.35 0.16
CA TYR A 30 -7.83 -10.69 -0.42
C TYR A 30 -9.23 -11.30 -0.50
N GLY A 31 -9.54 -11.87 -1.66
CA GLY A 31 -10.74 -12.69 -1.84
C GLY A 31 -10.62 -14.07 -1.19
N PRO A 32 -11.72 -14.85 -1.14
CA PRO A 32 -11.70 -16.23 -0.66
C PRO A 32 -10.82 -17.17 -1.51
N ASP A 33 -10.55 -16.77 -2.75
CA ASP A 33 -9.64 -17.44 -3.69
C ASP A 33 -8.16 -17.10 -3.47
N GLY A 34 -7.84 -16.31 -2.43
CA GLY A 34 -6.47 -15.90 -2.12
C GLY A 34 -5.91 -14.83 -3.06
N VAL A 35 -6.74 -14.22 -3.91
CA VAL A 35 -6.30 -13.17 -4.84
C VAL A 35 -6.52 -11.79 -4.22
N LEU A 36 -5.45 -10.99 -4.16
CA LEU A 36 -5.54 -9.59 -3.75
C LEU A 36 -6.30 -8.77 -4.79
N ARG A 37 -7.29 -8.01 -4.32
CA ARG A 37 -8.06 -7.09 -5.13
C ARG A 37 -8.06 -5.69 -4.53
N GLU A 38 -7.98 -4.71 -5.41
CA GLU A 38 -8.19 -3.31 -5.11
C GLU A 38 -9.62 -2.92 -5.48
N HIS A 39 -10.37 -2.42 -4.52
CA HIS A 39 -11.75 -1.96 -4.65
C HIS A 39 -11.80 -0.43 -4.50
N PRO A 40 -11.48 0.35 -5.56
CA PRO A 40 -11.41 1.80 -5.48
C PRO A 40 -12.75 2.45 -5.11
N ARG A 41 -13.87 1.76 -5.38
CA ARG A 41 -15.21 2.16 -4.95
C ARG A 41 -15.97 0.97 -4.37
N PRO A 42 -16.74 1.16 -3.29
CA PRO A 42 -17.66 0.14 -2.78
C PRO A 42 -18.62 -0.33 -3.89
N GLY A 43 -18.83 -1.64 -4.00
CA GLY A 43 -19.75 -2.23 -4.97
C GLY A 43 -19.21 -2.40 -6.40
N GLN A 44 -17.98 -1.95 -6.70
CA GLN A 44 -17.33 -2.27 -7.98
C GLN A 44 -16.53 -3.58 -7.93
N ALA A 45 -16.45 -4.26 -9.07
CA ALA A 45 -15.53 -5.37 -9.26
C ALA A 45 -14.10 -4.90 -8.99
N GLY A 46 -13.43 -5.55 -8.03
CA GLY A 46 -12.07 -5.20 -7.67
C GLY A 46 -11.08 -5.57 -8.77
N ARG A 47 -10.06 -4.73 -8.97
CA ARG A 47 -8.95 -5.04 -9.88
C ARG A 47 -7.98 -5.99 -9.19
N THR A 48 -7.59 -7.07 -9.86
CA THR A 48 -6.52 -7.96 -9.38
C THR A 48 -5.20 -7.21 -9.25
N VAL A 49 -4.59 -7.33 -8.08
CA VAL A 49 -3.25 -6.83 -7.81
C VAL A 49 -2.32 -8.03 -7.66
N ALA A 50 -1.20 -8.03 -8.40
CA ALA A 50 -0.21 -9.08 -8.28
C ALA A 50 0.49 -9.00 -6.91
N ASP A 51 0.56 -10.12 -6.19
CA ASP A 51 1.22 -10.22 -4.87
C ASP A 51 2.68 -9.74 -4.91
N GLY A 52 3.39 -9.92 -6.03
CA GLY A 52 4.76 -9.41 -6.21
C GLY A 52 4.88 -7.88 -6.05
N ARG A 53 3.79 -7.13 -6.18
CA ARG A 53 3.76 -5.68 -5.87
C ARG A 53 3.57 -5.40 -4.39
N LEU A 54 2.91 -6.30 -3.66
CA LEU A 54 2.64 -6.17 -2.23
C LEU A 54 3.82 -6.62 -1.38
N VAL A 55 4.46 -7.74 -1.74
CA VAL A 55 5.52 -8.39 -0.95
C VAL A 55 6.66 -7.43 -0.55
N PRO A 56 7.21 -6.58 -1.44
CA PRO A 56 8.26 -5.64 -1.06
C PRO A 56 7.82 -4.63 0.00
N LEU A 57 6.56 -4.17 -0.06
CA LEU A 57 6.00 -3.19 0.88
C LEU A 57 5.71 -3.82 2.25
N LEU A 58 5.30 -5.09 2.27
CA LEU A 58 5.17 -5.88 3.50
C LEU A 58 6.54 -6.09 4.16
N ARG A 59 7.54 -6.54 3.37
CA ARG A 59 8.90 -6.78 3.87
C ARG A 59 9.58 -5.51 4.38
N ALA A 60 9.31 -4.37 3.74
CA ALA A 60 9.81 -3.07 4.16
C ALA A 60 9.03 -2.47 5.35
N GLY A 61 7.96 -3.12 5.83
CA GLY A 61 7.19 -2.66 6.99
C GLY A 61 6.23 -1.50 6.73
N PHE A 62 5.97 -1.13 5.47
CA PHE A 62 5.02 -0.07 5.13
C PHE A 62 3.57 -0.55 5.14
N LEU A 63 3.37 -1.83 4.86
CA LEU A 63 2.08 -2.49 4.91
C LEU A 63 2.13 -3.66 5.89
N THR A 64 0.98 -4.02 6.42
CA THR A 64 0.75 -5.26 7.15
C THR A 64 -0.43 -6.00 6.55
N ARG A 65 -0.44 -7.32 6.72
CA ARG A 65 -1.54 -8.18 6.32
C ARG A 65 -2.09 -8.87 7.56
N ASP A 66 -3.41 -8.73 7.76
CA ASP A 66 -4.16 -9.43 8.79
C ASP A 66 -5.30 -10.22 8.12
N GLY A 67 -5.10 -11.53 7.98
CA GLY A 67 -5.98 -12.42 7.23
C GLY A 67 -6.22 -11.93 5.79
N GLN A 68 -7.44 -11.44 5.53
CA GLN A 68 -7.86 -10.92 4.23
C GLN A 68 -7.57 -9.42 4.04
N ARG A 69 -7.25 -8.69 5.11
CA ARG A 69 -7.09 -7.24 5.06
C ARG A 69 -5.62 -6.88 4.88
N VAL A 70 -5.36 -5.91 4.02
CA VAL A 70 -4.08 -5.20 3.97
C VAL A 70 -4.30 -3.84 4.62
N ALA A 71 -3.45 -3.49 5.58
CA ALA A 71 -3.49 -2.21 6.27
C ALA A 71 -2.14 -1.50 6.17
N VAL A 72 -2.18 -0.16 6.23
CA VAL A 72 -0.96 0.65 6.26
C VAL A 72 -0.43 0.77 7.69
N THR A 73 0.89 0.69 7.85
CA THR A 73 1.54 0.91 9.15
C THR A 73 1.69 2.40 9.45
N ALA A 74 2.22 2.74 10.64
CA ALA A 74 2.59 4.12 10.93
C ALA A 74 3.67 4.64 9.97
N ASP A 75 4.70 3.83 9.70
CA ASP A 75 5.78 4.16 8.77
C ASP A 75 5.28 4.29 7.33
N GLY A 76 4.35 3.43 6.91
CA GLY A 76 3.70 3.54 5.60
C GLY A 76 2.93 4.85 5.42
N ARG A 77 2.21 5.30 6.46
CA ARG A 77 1.52 6.60 6.44
C ARG A 77 2.49 7.77 6.40
N GLU A 78 3.58 7.71 7.16
CA GLU A 78 4.62 8.74 7.12
C GLU A 78 5.27 8.84 5.74
N ALA A 79 5.67 7.69 5.18
CA ALA A 79 6.24 7.60 3.84
C ALA A 79 5.29 8.15 2.77
N LEU A 80 4.00 7.81 2.83
CA LEU A 80 2.99 8.32 1.90
C LEU A 80 2.80 9.84 2.02
N ARG A 81 2.82 10.39 3.24
CA ARG A 81 2.76 11.85 3.45
C ARG A 81 3.97 12.56 2.85
N LEU A 82 5.17 12.00 3.02
CA LEU A 82 6.40 12.55 2.47
C LEU A 82 6.44 12.48 0.94
N TRP A 83 5.85 11.45 0.34
CA TRP A 83 5.79 11.29 -1.12
C TRP A 83 4.83 12.27 -1.80
N ARG A 84 3.71 12.63 -1.14
CA ARG A 84 2.70 13.57 -1.67
C ARG A 84 3.12 15.04 -1.62
N ARG A 85 4.23 15.35 -0.94
CA ARG A 85 4.73 16.71 -0.72
C ARG A 85 5.71 17.12 -1.81
#